data_AF-A0A3D8IN54-F1
#
_entry.id   AF-A0A3D8IN54-F1
#
_cell.length_a   1.000
_cell.length_b   1.000
_cell.length_c   1.000
_cell.angle_alpha   90.00
_cell.angle_beta   90.00
_cell.angle_gamma   90.00
#
_symmetry.space_group_name_H-M   'P 1'
#
loop_
_entity.id
_entity.type
_entity.pdbx_description
1 polymer ?
#
loop_
_entity_poly.entity_id
_entity_poly.type
_entity_poly.pdbx_seq_one_letter_code
_entity_poly.pdbx_strand_id
1 'polypeptide(L)'
;MIQEIIKQLGGKIPDIKAWLERNKVDSKEIANLFTTIFGTETLKAAWNYREVETDKYTFKELLQWAKDNIQEGKHNGVAVVREKADGKIILSAMFLGKNDEPLSSLGEPYLHVKTQSIDSDLEENFGDKDMIVLQ
;
A
#
# COMPACT_ATOMS: atom_id res chain seq x y z
N MET A 1 14.11 -7.28 17.18
CA MET A 1 12.85 -6.59 16.83
C MET A 1 13.12 -5.34 16.00
N ILE A 2 13.72 -4.27 16.54
CA ILE A 2 14.06 -3.06 15.75
C ILE A 2 15.07 -3.33 14.62
N GLN A 3 16.12 -4.12 14.91
CA GLN A 3 17.09 -4.55 13.88
C GLN A 3 16.45 -5.40 12.77
N GLU A 4 15.39 -6.14 13.10
CA GLU A 4 14.65 -6.96 12.14
C GLU A 4 13.75 -6.10 11.26
N ILE A 5 13.08 -5.10 11.87
CA ILE A 5 12.34 -4.06 11.16
C ILE A 5 13.30 -3.31 10.22
N ILE A 6 14.36 -2.69 10.73
CA ILE A 6 15.36 -1.96 9.91
C ILE A 6 15.92 -2.81 8.76
N LYS A 7 16.15 -4.11 8.98
CA LYS A 7 16.60 -5.06 7.96
C LYS A 7 15.52 -5.39 6.92
N GLN A 8 14.26 -5.53 7.34
CA GLN A 8 13.10 -5.72 6.44
C GLN A 8 12.74 -4.46 5.64
N LEU A 9 13.11 -3.27 6.14
CA LEU A 9 12.88 -1.98 5.50
C LEU A 9 13.83 -1.65 4.32
N GLY A 10 14.73 -2.56 3.96
CA GLY A 10 15.38 -2.59 2.64
C GLY A 10 16.16 -1.34 2.21
N GLY A 11 16.57 -0.47 3.14
CA GLY A 11 17.39 0.72 2.82
C GLY A 11 16.79 1.72 1.82
N LYS A 12 15.48 1.65 1.53
CA LYS A 12 14.81 2.46 0.48
C LYS A 12 13.98 3.63 1.01
N ILE A 13 14.35 4.21 2.16
CA ILE A 13 13.93 5.58 2.48
C ILE A 13 15.19 6.39 2.71
N PRO A 14 15.67 7.13 1.70
CA PRO A 14 16.86 7.96 1.83
C PRO A 14 16.80 8.99 2.97
N ASP A 15 15.61 9.32 3.51
CA ASP A 15 15.50 10.50 4.36
C ASP A 15 14.95 10.33 5.79
N ILE A 16 14.33 9.20 6.19
CA ILE A 16 13.85 9.11 7.59
C ILE A 16 15.02 8.91 8.55
N LYS A 17 15.95 8.00 8.25
CA LYS A 17 17.13 7.80 9.10
C LYS A 17 18.01 9.05 9.15
N ALA A 18 18.24 9.69 8.01
CA ALA A 18 19.00 10.94 7.92
C ALA A 18 18.28 12.11 8.63
N TRP A 19 16.96 12.19 8.56
CA TRP A 19 16.16 13.16 9.32
C TRP A 19 16.22 12.89 10.83
N LEU A 20 16.10 11.64 11.27
CA LEU A 20 16.21 11.25 12.68
C LEU A 20 17.60 11.57 13.25
N GLU A 21 18.65 11.25 12.50
CA GLU A 21 20.04 11.55 12.87
C GLU A 21 20.31 13.07 12.89
N ARG A 22 19.82 13.83 11.89
CA ARG A 22 19.90 15.30 11.87
C ARG A 22 19.20 15.95 13.07
N ASN A 23 18.05 15.43 13.45
CA ASN A 23 17.23 15.98 14.54
C ASN A 23 17.54 15.34 15.91
N LYS A 24 18.55 14.45 15.99
CA LYS A 24 18.95 13.73 17.21
C LYS A 24 17.80 13.02 17.92
N VAL A 25 16.81 12.55 17.16
CA VAL A 25 15.67 11.85 17.73
C VAL A 25 16.03 10.37 17.89
N ASP A 26 15.82 9.83 19.09
CA ASP A 26 16.06 8.40 19.32
C ASP A 26 15.04 7.59 18.51
N SER A 27 15.56 6.80 17.58
CA SER A 27 14.80 5.82 16.80
C SER A 27 13.92 4.88 17.65
N LYS A 28 14.33 4.59 18.90
CA LYS A 28 13.53 3.82 19.87
C LYS A 28 12.35 4.60 20.41
N GLU A 29 12.53 5.89 20.71
CA GLU A 29 11.43 6.76 21.13
C GLU A 29 10.41 6.94 20.01
N ILE A 30 10.86 7.15 18.77
CA ILE A 30 9.97 7.24 17.60
C ILE A 30 9.17 5.96 17.44
N ALA A 31 9.81 4.79 17.42
CA ALA A 31 9.12 3.52 17.28
C ALA A 31 8.08 3.30 18.40
N ASN A 32 8.42 3.62 19.64
CA ASN A 32 7.50 3.56 20.79
C ASN A 32 6.36 4.58 20.67
N LEU A 33 6.64 5.84 20.30
CA LEU A 33 5.64 6.90 20.14
C LEU A 33 4.63 6.53 19.04
N PHE A 34 5.13 6.04 17.91
CA PHE A 34 4.32 5.65 16.78
C PHE A 34 3.46 4.42 17.09
N THR A 35 4.03 3.37 17.70
CA THR A 35 3.27 2.18 18.11
C THR A 35 2.24 2.49 19.21
N THR A 36 2.51 3.46 20.07
CA THR A 36 1.59 3.89 21.14
C THR A 36 0.45 4.77 20.61
N ILE A 37 0.71 5.66 19.63
CA ILE A 37 -0.28 6.61 19.11
C ILE A 37 -1.13 6.02 18.00
N PHE A 38 -0.50 5.35 17.03
CA PHE A 38 -1.20 4.89 15.83
C PHE A 38 -1.54 3.40 15.88
N GLY A 39 -0.95 2.64 16.79
CA GLY A 39 -1.05 1.19 16.79
C GLY A 39 -0.18 0.58 15.68
N THR A 40 0.34 -0.61 15.98
CA THR A 40 1.30 -1.29 15.12
C THR A 40 0.75 -1.58 13.72
N GLU A 41 -0.54 -1.88 13.57
CA GLU A 41 -1.18 -2.15 12.28
C GLU A 41 -1.32 -0.90 11.39
N THR A 42 -1.59 0.27 11.97
CA THR A 42 -1.68 1.52 11.20
C THR A 42 -0.31 1.97 10.70
N LEU A 43 0.76 1.77 11.49
CA LEU A 43 2.12 1.95 10.99
C LEU A 43 2.47 0.96 9.89
N LYS A 44 2.05 -0.30 10.03
CA LYS A 44 2.30 -1.35 9.03
C LYS A 44 1.68 -1.01 7.68
N ALA A 45 0.43 -0.53 7.69
CA ALA A 45 -0.26 -0.09 6.48
C ALA A 45 0.35 1.18 5.88
N ALA A 46 0.68 2.17 6.72
CA ALA A 46 1.30 3.43 6.27
C ALA A 46 2.72 3.24 5.69
N TRP A 47 3.43 2.17 6.04
CA TRP A 47 4.83 2.00 5.66
C TRP A 47 5.05 1.46 4.23
N ASN A 48 4.10 0.69 3.68
CA ASN A 48 4.14 0.24 2.27
C ASN A 48 3.05 0.88 1.42
N TYR A 49 2.49 1.96 1.96
CA TYR A 49 1.54 2.81 1.30
C TYR A 49 2.23 3.56 0.16
N ARG A 50 1.85 3.24 -1.07
CA ARG A 50 2.15 4.07 -2.22
C ARG A 50 0.92 4.90 -2.55
N GLU A 51 1.02 6.20 -2.34
CA GLU A 51 0.03 7.14 -2.86
C GLU A 51 0.37 7.53 -4.29
N VAL A 52 -0.64 7.49 -5.16
CA VAL A 52 -0.58 8.03 -6.51
C VAL A 52 -1.72 9.02 -6.66
N GLU A 53 -1.41 10.26 -7.03
CA GLU A 53 -2.41 11.24 -7.45
C GLU A 53 -2.23 11.53 -8.94
N THR A 54 -3.30 11.34 -9.72
CA THR A 54 -3.29 11.50 -11.19
C THR A 54 -4.68 11.85 -11.70
N ASP A 55 -4.80 12.57 -12.80
CA ASP A 55 -6.10 12.89 -13.40
C ASP A 55 -6.83 11.64 -13.93
N LYS A 56 -6.06 10.66 -14.42
CA LYS A 56 -6.58 9.38 -14.90
C LYS A 56 -5.67 8.24 -14.48
N TYR A 57 -6.24 7.16 -13.98
CA TYR A 57 -5.54 5.91 -13.69
C TYR A 57 -6.05 4.77 -14.57
N THR A 58 -5.16 3.93 -15.06
CA THR A 58 -5.48 2.90 -16.05
C THR A 58 -5.35 1.48 -15.53
N PHE A 59 -6.07 0.54 -16.14
CA PHE A 59 -5.93 -0.88 -15.82
C PHE A 59 -4.51 -1.37 -16.04
N LYS A 60 -3.85 -0.85 -17.09
CA LYS A 60 -2.44 -1.14 -17.39
C LYS A 60 -1.51 -0.75 -16.23
N GLU A 61 -1.70 0.42 -15.63
CA GLU A 61 -0.90 0.88 -14.50
C GLU A 61 -1.13 0.01 -13.25
N LEU A 62 -2.39 -0.38 -13.00
CA LEU A 62 -2.74 -1.30 -11.92
C LEU A 62 -2.06 -2.67 -12.10
N LEU A 63 -2.14 -3.24 -13.30
CA LEU A 63 -1.49 -4.51 -13.63
C LEU A 63 0.02 -4.42 -13.52
N GLN A 64 0.62 -3.31 -13.95
CA GLN A 64 2.06 -3.12 -13.82
C GLN A 64 2.46 -3.05 -12.34
N TRP A 65 1.73 -2.28 -11.52
CA TRP A 65 1.98 -2.24 -10.09
C TRP A 65 1.86 -3.63 -9.45
N ALA A 66 0.82 -4.39 -9.78
CA ALA A 66 0.65 -5.75 -9.28
C ALA A 66 1.85 -6.63 -9.65
N LYS A 67 2.25 -6.63 -10.92
CA LYS A 67 3.40 -7.42 -11.42
C LYS A 67 4.71 -7.05 -10.75
N ASP A 68 4.95 -5.77 -10.50
CA ASP A 68 6.17 -5.28 -9.87
C ASP A 68 6.30 -5.69 -8.39
N ASN A 69 5.18 -6.07 -7.76
CA ASN A 69 5.08 -6.26 -6.31
C ASN A 69 4.65 -7.67 -5.88
N ILE A 70 4.10 -8.47 -6.79
CA ILE A 70 3.63 -9.83 -6.51
C ILE A 70 4.81 -10.75 -6.18
N GLN A 71 4.62 -11.61 -5.18
CA GLN A 71 5.59 -12.61 -4.76
C GLN A 71 5.01 -14.00 -4.96
N GLU A 72 5.57 -14.75 -5.91
CA GLU A 72 5.13 -16.10 -6.25
C GLU A 72 5.18 -17.02 -5.02
N GLY A 73 4.12 -17.81 -4.82
CA GLY A 73 3.97 -18.71 -3.67
C GLY A 73 3.58 -18.04 -2.35
N LYS A 74 3.53 -16.70 -2.31
CA LYS A 74 3.05 -15.91 -1.17
C LYS A 74 1.69 -15.26 -1.44
N HIS A 75 1.52 -14.68 -2.62
CA HIS A 75 0.32 -13.95 -3.01
C HIS A 75 -0.56 -14.77 -3.96
N ASN A 76 -1.86 -14.81 -3.71
CA ASN A 76 -2.85 -15.46 -4.58
C ASN A 76 -3.52 -14.48 -5.57
N GLY A 77 -3.34 -13.17 -5.36
CA GLY A 77 -3.96 -12.14 -6.19
C GLY A 77 -3.92 -10.78 -5.53
N VAL A 78 -4.64 -9.83 -6.13
CA VAL A 78 -4.79 -8.46 -5.64
C VAL A 78 -6.27 -8.12 -5.53
N ALA A 79 -6.73 -7.79 -4.33
CA ALA A 79 -8.03 -7.17 -4.14
C ALA A 79 -7.91 -5.67 -4.39
N VAL A 80 -8.81 -5.13 -5.20
CA VAL A 80 -8.85 -3.70 -5.53
C VAL A 80 -10.25 -3.19 -5.23
N VAL A 81 -10.31 -2.24 -4.29
CA VAL A 81 -11.54 -1.60 -3.84
C VAL A 81 -11.64 -0.21 -4.47
N ARG A 82 -12.82 0.14 -4.96
CA ARG A 82 -13.17 1.43 -5.53
C ARG A 82 -14.13 2.16 -4.59
N GLU A 83 -13.79 3.39 -4.27
CA GLU A 83 -14.64 4.30 -3.51
C GLU A 83 -14.74 5.65 -4.22
N LYS A 84 -15.76 6.44 -3.88
CA LYS A 84 -15.88 7.83 -4.31
C LYS A 84 -15.84 8.74 -3.09
N ALA A 85 -14.90 9.67 -3.08
CA ALA A 85 -14.73 10.65 -2.01
C ALA A 85 -14.36 12.01 -2.60
N ASP A 86 -15.03 13.08 -2.14
CA ASP A 86 -14.75 14.47 -2.56
C ASP A 86 -14.71 14.69 -4.08
N GLY A 87 -15.59 13.99 -4.81
CA GLY A 87 -15.65 14.05 -6.27
C GLY A 87 -14.54 13.30 -7.01
N LYS A 88 -13.63 12.63 -6.29
CA LYS A 88 -12.58 11.77 -6.84
C LYS A 88 -12.94 10.29 -6.69
N ILE A 89 -12.35 9.47 -7.55
CA ILE A 89 -12.29 8.02 -7.43
C ILE A 89 -11.05 7.67 -6.59
N ILE A 90 -11.26 6.81 -5.61
CA ILE A 90 -10.22 6.27 -4.75
C ILE A 90 -10.11 4.79 -5.04
N LEU A 91 -8.92 4.33 -5.44
CA LEU A 91 -8.63 2.90 -5.59
C LEU A 91 -7.66 2.47 -4.50
N SER A 92 -8.04 1.43 -3.76
CA SER A 92 -7.20 0.79 -2.74
C SER A 92 -6.90 -0.64 -3.16
N ALA A 93 -5.64 -0.94 -3.44
CA ALA A 93 -5.20 -2.27 -3.87
C ALA A 93 -4.29 -2.93 -2.83
N MET A 94 -4.61 -4.18 -2.48
CA MET A 94 -3.93 -4.99 -1.47
C MET A 94 -3.77 -6.44 -1.93
N PHE A 95 -2.64 -7.06 -1.60
CA PHE A 95 -2.40 -8.46 -1.96
C PHE A 95 -3.21 -9.42 -1.08
N LEU A 96 -3.62 -10.53 -1.67
CA LEU A 96 -4.33 -11.61 -0.99
C LEU A 96 -3.38 -12.76 -0.64
N GLY A 97 -3.58 -13.34 0.54
CA GLY A 97 -2.87 -14.50 1.04
C GLY A 97 -3.39 -15.82 0.47
N LYS A 98 -2.89 -16.93 0.99
CA LYS A 98 -3.22 -18.28 0.48
C LYS A 98 -4.68 -18.69 0.66
N ASN A 99 -5.41 -18.05 1.57
CA ASN A 99 -6.83 -18.30 1.84
C ASN A 99 -7.69 -17.12 1.37
N ASP A 100 -7.18 -16.32 0.42
CA ASP A 100 -7.82 -15.11 -0.10
C ASP A 100 -8.11 -14.03 0.95
N GLU A 101 -7.40 -14.07 2.07
CA GLU A 101 -7.44 -13.04 3.09
C GLU A 101 -6.57 -11.82 2.69
N PRO A 102 -7.04 -10.59 2.89
CA PRO A 102 -6.20 -9.41 2.69
C PRO A 102 -4.96 -9.46 3.57
N LEU A 103 -3.78 -9.34 2.96
CA LEU A 103 -2.54 -9.29 3.71
C LEU A 103 -2.32 -7.87 4.24
N SER A 104 -2.51 -7.69 5.54
CA SER A 104 -2.25 -6.45 6.27
C SER A 104 -0.91 -6.46 7.02
N SER A 105 -0.04 -7.45 6.76
CA SER A 105 1.22 -7.60 7.47
C SER A 105 2.27 -6.54 7.11
N LEU A 106 3.22 -6.31 8.04
CA LEU A 106 4.38 -5.45 7.80
C LEU A 106 5.14 -5.93 6.54
N GLY A 107 5.33 -5.03 5.58
CA GLY A 107 6.08 -5.30 4.35
C GLY A 107 5.22 -5.59 3.11
N GLU A 108 3.90 -5.73 3.25
CA GLU A 108 3.02 -5.96 2.11
C GLU A 108 2.73 -4.67 1.34
N PRO A 109 2.94 -4.63 0.02
CA PRO A 109 2.63 -3.46 -0.79
C PRO A 109 1.14 -3.11 -0.74
N TYR A 110 0.86 -1.83 -0.53
CA TYR A 110 -0.48 -1.26 -0.56
C TYR A 110 -0.50 -0.07 -1.50
N LEU A 111 -1.37 -0.09 -2.50
CA LEU A 111 -1.50 1.03 -3.44
C LEU A 111 -2.78 1.79 -3.14
N HIS A 112 -2.65 3.10 -3.07
CA HIS A 112 -3.77 4.03 -2.94
C HIS A 112 -3.71 5.06 -4.04
N VAL A 113 -4.71 5.05 -4.91
CA VAL A 113 -4.80 5.97 -6.04
C VAL A 113 -5.94 6.93 -5.82
N LYS A 114 -5.64 8.23 -5.93
CA LYS A 114 -6.63 9.31 -5.98
C LYS A 114 -6.70 9.84 -7.40
N THR A 115 -7.84 9.69 -8.07
CA THR A 115 -7.96 10.06 -9.48
C THR A 115 -9.31 10.66 -9.83
N GLN A 116 -9.38 11.46 -10.90
CA GLN A 116 -10.63 12.02 -11.39
C GLN A 116 -11.41 11.01 -12.24
N SER A 117 -10.70 10.07 -12.88
CA SER A 117 -11.30 9.09 -13.78
C SER A 117 -10.46 7.81 -13.88
N ILE A 118 -11.11 6.71 -14.24
CA ILE A 118 -10.46 5.46 -14.61
C ILE A 118 -10.71 5.16 -16.10
N ASP A 119 -9.92 4.28 -16.70
CA ASP A 119 -10.15 3.86 -18.09
C ASP A 119 -11.32 2.88 -18.22
N SER A 120 -11.75 2.65 -19.47
CA SER A 120 -12.84 1.73 -19.80
C SER A 120 -12.57 0.33 -19.29
N ASP A 121 -11.32 -0.13 -19.37
CA ASP A 121 -10.93 -1.46 -18.94
C ASP A 121 -11.17 -1.63 -17.43
N LEU A 122 -10.81 -0.64 -16.60
CA LEU A 122 -11.14 -0.66 -15.17
C LEU A 122 -12.64 -0.58 -14.93
N GLU A 123 -13.37 0.32 -15.61
CA GLU A 123 -14.82 0.44 -15.46
C GLU A 123 -15.53 -0.88 -15.79
N GLU A 124 -15.12 -1.56 -16.86
CA GLU A 124 -15.67 -2.85 -17.27
C GLU A 124 -15.36 -3.97 -16.27
N ASN A 125 -14.15 -3.99 -15.71
CA ASN A 125 -13.78 -4.98 -14.68
C ASN A 125 -14.58 -4.78 -13.39
N PHE A 126 -14.79 -3.54 -12.95
CA PHE A 126 -15.62 -3.25 -11.79
C PHE A 126 -17.11 -3.52 -12.06
N GLY A 127 -17.60 -3.12 -13.23
CA GLY A 127 -19.02 -3.12 -13.53
C GLY A 127 -19.81 -2.37 -12.45
N ASP A 128 -20.79 -3.06 -11.86
CA ASP A 128 -21.64 -2.58 -10.77
C ASP A 128 -21.05 -2.81 -9.36
N LYS A 129 -19.86 -3.39 -9.26
CA LYS A 129 -19.20 -3.70 -7.99
C LYS A 129 -18.23 -2.60 -7.57
N ASP A 130 -17.97 -2.57 -6.26
CA ASP A 130 -16.95 -1.71 -5.67
C ASP A 130 -15.66 -2.47 -5.36
N MET A 131 -15.58 -3.76 -5.68
CA MET A 131 -14.38 -4.56 -5.48
C MET A 131 -14.18 -5.56 -6.62
N ILE A 132 -12.94 -5.66 -7.09
CA ILE A 132 -12.46 -6.68 -8.02
C ILE A 132 -11.28 -7.42 -7.43
N VAL A 133 -11.03 -8.63 -7.96
CA VAL A 133 -9.85 -9.42 -7.64
C VAL A 133 -9.10 -9.70 -8.94
N LEU A 134 -7.81 -9.39 -8.95
CA LEU A 134 -6.89 -9.73 -10.03
C LEU A 134 -6.13 -11.00 -9.63
N GLN A 135 -6.14 -12.03 -10.48
CA GLN A 135 -5.44 -13.30 -10.28
C GLN A 135 -4.45 -13.56 -11.42
#